data_AF-A0A2M6NSA6-F1
#
_entry.id   AF-A0A2M6NSA6-F1
#
_cell.length_a   1.000
_cell.length_b   1.000
_cell.length_c   1.000
_cell.angle_alpha   90.00
_cell.angle_beta   90.00
_cell.angle_gamma   90.00
#
_symmetry.space_group_name_H-M   'P 1'
#
loop_
_entity.id
_entity.type
_entity.pdbx_description
1 polymer ?
#
loop_
_entity_poly.entity_id
_entity_poly.type
_entity_poly.pdbx_seq_one_letter_code
_entity_poly.pdbx_strand_id
1 'polypeptide(L)' 'LQCQECKQINYFTKKSKEMEGKLKLKKFCKWCRKHTVHKEGKK' A
#
# COMPACT_ATOMS: atom_id res chain seq x y z
N LEU A 1 -0.41 -0.61 3.63
CA LEU A 1 -0.22 -0.63 2.16
C LEU A 1 -0.98 -1.81 1.57
N GLN A 2 -2.17 -1.52 1.07
CA GLN A 2 -3.07 -2.47 0.45
C GLN A 2 -2.91 -2.40 -1.07
N CYS A 3 -2.67 -3.53 -1.71
CA CYS A 3 -2.63 -3.59 -3.16
C CYS A 3 -4.03 -3.36 -3.75
N GLN A 4 -4.14 -2.59 -4.83
CA GLN A 4 -5.44 -2.32 -5.46
C GLN A 4 -6.03 -3.55 -6.18
N GLU A 5 -5.20 -4.49 -6.63
CA GLU A 5 -5.64 -5.67 -7.39
C GLU A 5 -5.91 -6.87 -6.49
N CYS A 6 -4.90 -7.26 -5.69
CA CYS A 6 -5.00 -8.39 -4.78
C CYS A 6 -5.84 -8.05 -3.51
N LYS A 7 -6.18 -6.76 -3.27
CA LYS A 7 -6.81 -6.21 -2.04
C LYS A 7 -6.16 -6.61 -0.71
N GLN A 8 -5.06 -7.36 -0.77
CA GLN A 8 -4.26 -7.80 0.36
C GLN A 8 -3.43 -6.66 0.94
N ILE A 9 -3.30 -6.68 2.26
CA ILE A 9 -2.49 -5.74 3.02
C ILE A 9 -1.08 -6.35 3.13
N ASN A 10 -0.13 -5.84 2.34
CA ASN A 10 1.22 -6.39 2.26
C ASN A 10 2.21 -5.72 3.24
N TYR A 11 2.00 -4.45 3.57
CA TYR A 11 2.89 -3.72 4.49
C TYR A 11 2.11 -2.92 5.53
N PHE A 12 2.55 -3.03 6.78
CA PHE A 12 2.11 -2.21 7.89
C PHE A 12 3.16 -1.10 8.09
N THR A 13 2.80 0.13 7.72
CA THR A 13 3.63 1.31 7.96
C THR A 13 2.94 2.13 9.05
N LYS A 14 3.69 2.51 10.09
CA LYS A 14 3.23 3.45 11.10
C LYS A 14 3.33 4.85 10.49
N LYS A 15 2.20 5.55 10.40
CA LYS A 15 2.16 6.89 9.83
C LYS A 15 2.60 7.91 10.87
N SER A 16 3.56 8.76 10.53
CA SER A 16 3.87 9.98 11.29
C SER A 16 2.84 11.06 10.96
N LYS A 17 2.47 11.90 11.94
CA LYS A 17 1.41 12.91 11.83
C LYS A 17 1.65 13.97 10.74
N GLU A 18 2.88 14.07 10.24
CA GLU A 18 3.33 15.05 9.24
C GLU A 18 3.06 14.66 7.77
N MET A 19 2.75 13.40 7.47
CA MET A 19 2.33 13.00 6.11
C MET A 19 0.80 13.05 5.96
N GLU A 20 0.24 14.23 5.71
CA GLU A 20 -1.21 14.41 5.48
C GLU A 20 -1.67 14.02 4.05
N GLY A 21 -0.79 13.42 3.24
CA GLY A 21 -1.12 12.91 1.91
C GLY A 21 -1.63 11.46 1.91
N LYS A 22 -2.55 11.14 0.98
CA LYS A 22 -2.89 9.74 0.65
C LYS A 22 -1.67 9.11 -0.05
N LEU A 23 -0.86 8.30 0.65
CA LEU A 23 0.28 7.64 0.02
C LEU A 23 -0.21 6.59 -0.99
N LYS A 24 0.15 6.81 -2.26
CA LYS A 24 0.04 5.85 -3.35
C LYS A 24 1.45 5.45 -3.76
N LEU A 25 1.88 4.26 -3.37
CA LEU A 25 3.23 3.77 -3.64
C LEU A 25 3.15 2.62 -4.65
N LYS A 26 3.96 2.69 -5.71
CA LYS A 26 4.16 1.56 -6.62
C LYS A 26 5.09 0.56 -5.93
N LYS A 27 4.54 -0.57 -5.49
CA LYS A 27 5.27 -1.66 -4.84
C LYS A 27 4.94 -2.97 -5.54
N PHE A 28 5.84 -3.92 -5.43
CA PHE A 28 5.61 -5.28 -5.91
C PHE A 28 4.56 -5.98 -5.04
N CYS A 29 3.41 -6.43 -5.60
CA CYS A 29 2.52 -7.38 -4.90
C CYS A 29 3.05 -8.78 -5.17
N LYS A 30 3.50 -9.50 -4.13
CA LYS A 30 3.98 -10.89 -4.22
C LYS A 30 2.91 -11.83 -4.82
N TRP A 31 1.64 -11.54 -4.58
CA TRP A 31 0.51 -12.33 -5.09
C TRP A 31 0.26 -12.11 -6.59
N CYS A 32 0.31 -10.86 -7.05
CA CYS A 32 0.14 -10.55 -8.47
C CYS A 32 1.43 -10.73 -9.29
N ARG A 33 2.58 -10.91 -8.61
CA ARG A 33 3.94 -10.96 -9.20
C ARG A 33 4.26 -9.79 -10.13
N LYS A 34 3.68 -8.62 -9.87
CA LYS A 34 3.90 -7.38 -10.64
C LYS A 34 3.90 -6.16 -9.73
N HIS A 35 4.45 -5.07 -10.25
CA HIS A 35 4.45 -3.78 -9.56
C HIS A 35 3.08 -3.13 -9.71
N THR A 36 2.39 -2.96 -8.59
CA THR A 36 1.04 -2.43 -8.55
C THR A 36 0.97 -1.22 -7.64
N VAL A 37 -0.03 -0.37 -7.87
CA VAL A 37 -0.28 0.76 -6.99
C VAL A 37 -0.87 0.23 -5.68
N HIS A 38 -0.11 0.40 -4.61
CA HIS A 38 -0.55 0.14 -3.26
C HIS A 38 -1.07 1.44 -2.65
N LYS A 39 -2.28 1.40 -2.10
CA LYS A 39 -2.87 2.50 -1.34
C LYS A 39 -2.61 2.27 0.14
N GLU A 40 -2.59 3.34 0.94
CA GLU A 40 -2.75 3.17 2.38
C GLU A 40 -4.11 2.53 2.67
N GLY A 41 -4.07 1.29 3.17
CA GLY A 41 -5.22 0.71 3.85
C GLY A 41 -5.18 1.22 5.28
N LYS A 42 -6.22 1.94 5.71
CA LYS A 42 -6.42 2.21 7.13
C LYS A 42 -6.65 0.87 7.82
N LYS A 43 -5.87 0.59 8.86
CA LYS A 43 -6.35 -0.19 10.00
C LYS A 43 -6.32 0.74 11.19
#